data_AF-A0A3L8BNC2-F1
#
_entry.id   AF-A0A3L8BNC2-F1
#
_cell.length_a   1.000
_cell.length_b   1.000
_cell.length_c   1.000
_cell.angle_alpha   90.00
_cell.angle_beta   90.00
_cell.angle_gamma   90.00
#
_symmetry.space_group_name_H-M   'P 1'
#
loop_
_entity.id
_entity.type
_entity.pdbx_description
1 polymer ?
#
loop_
_entity_poly.entity_id
_entity_poly.type
_entity_poly.pdbx_seq_one_letter_code
_entity_poly.pdbx_strand_id
1 'polypeptide(L)'
;DPAVSKYVSQFLTQHEQGCRKAHGRTGSEFEGEPAVPDAVLMNGGVFNSKLLSERAQALLSRWRGEPVTVLENRDPHLSVAFGAVAFGLSRATNQMRIGGGSARSYFLKVESKADAPLGVCILPKGSEEGEEVPLVERRFALQLNQPVQFSLVANSGDGVFTPGEIVELDLEEERFQPLPPLVAALDAGDENSEVEVSLVTRLTEVGTLDIQCRAVADPDQRWQVEFQLRRDLQRQHPVQTLPPRFPEAVAALEAVFGANDKDADKNAVKQLRQQLEKLLGERKDWDTALARALFDELWDRRKKRRRSQAHERVWFNLAGFCLRPGFGYPADEWRIQQAWTLYQQGLQFEKENQSWAEWWTFWRRTAGGLDASAQKKLYKEISKFINPASARNLKIKTEIKNKSYEDMVRLAASLEGLPVDTKVELAGWLAKRLEKSSETQTSWWALGRVASREPFHAGVDTVIPPEKIEKWFKLVLNQDWKKNSNAAFAAVMIARKTGDRTRDVKGALRSTIIEKLRAAKAPALWQTMVEQKLALDDQESKLVFGEALPVGLKLLSR
;
A
#
# COMPACT_ATOMS: atom_id res chain seq x y z
N ASP A 1 -0.77 38.42 1.16
CA ASP A 1 0.09 37.24 1.17
C ASP A 1 0.88 37.18 -0.13
N PRO A 2 2.21 37.40 -0.12
CA PRO A 2 3.06 37.36 -1.31
C PRO A 2 3.25 35.95 -1.89
N ALA A 3 2.68 34.90 -1.28
CA ALA A 3 2.81 33.52 -1.76
C ALA A 3 2.39 33.34 -3.23
N VAL A 4 1.21 33.83 -3.63
CA VAL A 4 0.70 33.61 -5.01
C VAL A 4 1.59 34.28 -6.05
N SER A 5 1.94 35.56 -5.87
CA SER A 5 2.81 36.27 -6.81
C SER A 5 4.21 35.65 -6.88
N LYS A 6 4.74 35.13 -5.77
CA LYS A 6 6.02 34.42 -5.76
C LYS A 6 5.96 33.14 -6.62
N TYR A 7 4.91 32.33 -6.48
CA TYR A 7 4.74 31.12 -7.29
C TYR A 7 4.56 31.42 -8.78
N VAL A 8 3.80 32.47 -9.13
CA VAL A 8 3.67 32.88 -10.54
C VAL A 8 5.02 33.35 -11.09
N SER A 9 5.79 34.13 -10.32
CA SER A 9 7.13 34.55 -10.74
C SER A 9 8.06 33.34 -10.95
N GLN A 10 8.07 32.39 -10.03
CA GLN A 10 8.88 31.17 -10.14
C GLN A 10 8.49 30.34 -11.37
N PHE A 11 7.19 30.19 -11.63
CA PHE A 11 6.68 29.52 -12.82
C PHE A 11 7.15 30.21 -14.11
N LEU A 12 7.04 31.53 -14.19
CA LEU A 12 7.51 32.28 -15.36
C LEU A 12 9.02 32.15 -15.58
N THR A 13 9.82 32.19 -14.51
CA THR A 13 11.27 31.97 -14.60
C THR A 13 11.60 30.56 -15.09
N GLN A 14 10.87 29.54 -14.66
CA GLN A 14 11.04 28.15 -15.13
C GLN A 14 10.66 27.95 -16.59
N HIS A 15 9.76 28.80 -17.12
CA HIS A 15 9.22 28.74 -18.48
C HIS A 15 9.65 29.90 -19.38
N GLU A 16 10.77 30.54 -19.01
CA GLU A 16 11.23 31.76 -19.66
C GLU A 16 11.69 31.50 -21.10
N GLN A 17 12.29 30.34 -21.38
CA GLN A 17 12.74 29.98 -22.72
C GLN A 17 11.56 29.81 -23.68
N GLY A 18 10.47 29.17 -23.24
CA GLY A 18 9.24 29.05 -23.99
C GLY A 18 8.63 30.42 -24.31
N CYS A 19 8.62 31.33 -23.33
CA CYS A 19 8.16 32.69 -23.53
C CYS A 19 9.05 33.48 -24.50
N ARG A 20 10.38 33.39 -24.37
CA ARG A 20 11.34 34.01 -25.30
C ARG A 20 11.13 33.54 -26.73
N LYS A 21 10.96 32.23 -26.92
CA LYS A 21 10.70 31.62 -28.23
C LYS A 21 9.39 32.14 -28.85
N ALA A 22 8.32 32.26 -28.07
CA ALA A 22 7.05 32.80 -28.54
C ALA A 22 7.16 34.27 -28.99
N HIS A 23 8.00 35.06 -28.30
CA HIS A 23 8.31 36.45 -28.67
C HIS A 23 9.32 36.59 -29.82
N GLY A 24 9.85 35.48 -30.36
CA GLY A 24 10.92 35.51 -31.36
C GLY A 24 12.28 36.02 -30.84
N ARG A 25 12.48 36.04 -29.52
CA ARG A 25 13.69 36.57 -28.84
C ARG A 25 14.66 35.45 -28.49
N THR A 26 15.26 34.80 -29.49
CA THR A 26 16.12 33.61 -29.29
C THR A 26 17.63 33.91 -29.24
N GLY A 27 18.05 35.18 -29.31
CA GLY A 27 19.45 35.60 -29.23
C GLY A 27 19.97 35.74 -27.79
N SER A 28 21.29 35.60 -27.60
CA SER A 28 21.94 35.78 -26.29
C SER A 28 21.86 37.20 -25.73
N GLU A 29 21.53 38.18 -26.57
CA GLU A 29 21.28 39.58 -26.17
C GLU A 29 20.06 39.76 -25.25
N PHE A 30 19.17 38.76 -25.19
CA PHE A 30 17.99 38.74 -24.31
C PHE A 30 18.19 37.84 -23.06
N GLU A 31 19.40 37.33 -22.82
CA GLU A 31 19.74 36.59 -21.60
C GLU A 31 19.73 37.51 -20.39
N GLY A 32 18.95 37.17 -19.36
CA GLY A 32 18.79 37.96 -18.14
C GLY A 32 17.62 38.95 -18.15
N GLU A 33 16.96 39.17 -19.29
CA GLU A 33 15.68 39.88 -19.35
C GLU A 33 14.51 38.94 -19.03
N PRO A 34 13.61 39.30 -18.08
CA PRO A 34 12.43 38.49 -17.75
C PRO A 34 11.51 38.32 -18.97
N ALA A 35 11.27 37.07 -19.39
CA ALA A 35 10.28 36.80 -20.42
C ALA A 35 8.89 36.54 -19.81
N VAL A 36 7.95 37.46 -20.04
CA VAL A 36 6.57 37.40 -19.55
C VAL A 36 5.62 37.22 -20.74
N PRO A 37 4.55 36.41 -20.65
CA PRO A 37 3.57 36.26 -21.72
C PRO A 37 2.88 37.59 -22.06
N ASP A 38 2.54 37.77 -23.35
CA ASP A 38 1.79 38.90 -23.90
C ASP A 38 0.28 38.77 -23.73
N ALA A 39 -0.22 37.55 -23.55
CA ALA A 39 -1.62 37.25 -23.28
C ALA A 39 -1.80 36.30 -22.09
N VAL A 40 -2.94 36.42 -21.39
CA VAL A 40 -3.30 35.57 -20.26
C VAL A 40 -4.77 35.14 -20.37
N LEU A 41 -5.04 33.85 -20.20
CA LEU A 41 -6.37 33.29 -20.03
C LEU A 41 -6.61 32.96 -18.55
N MET A 42 -7.60 33.58 -17.94
CA MET A 42 -7.95 33.34 -16.54
C MET A 42 -8.96 32.20 -16.43
N ASN A 43 -8.66 31.15 -15.66
CA ASN A 43 -9.51 29.96 -15.50
C ASN A 43 -9.67 29.58 -14.02
N GLY A 44 -10.85 29.08 -13.63
CA GLY A 44 -11.22 28.72 -12.28
C GLY A 44 -12.08 29.77 -11.58
N GLY A 45 -12.93 29.34 -10.64
CA GLY A 45 -13.94 30.19 -10.00
C GLY A 45 -13.39 31.39 -9.22
N VAL A 46 -12.11 31.39 -8.86
CA VAL A 46 -11.41 32.53 -8.23
C VAL A 46 -11.44 33.77 -9.13
N PHE A 47 -11.37 33.60 -10.45
CA PHE A 47 -11.34 34.69 -11.43
C PHE A 47 -12.72 35.20 -11.84
N ASN A 48 -13.79 34.70 -11.21
CA ASN A 48 -15.07 35.42 -11.22
C ASN A 48 -14.96 36.77 -10.47
N SER A 49 -13.95 36.92 -9.59
CA SER A 49 -13.66 38.18 -8.92
C SER A 49 -12.86 39.12 -9.82
N LYS A 50 -13.51 40.21 -10.26
CA LYS A 50 -12.88 41.27 -11.07
C LYS A 50 -11.63 41.85 -10.40
N LEU A 51 -11.65 42.04 -9.08
CA LEU A 51 -10.52 42.57 -8.32
C LEU A 51 -9.26 41.68 -8.44
N LEU A 52 -9.43 40.36 -8.40
CA LEU A 52 -8.31 39.41 -8.51
C LEU A 52 -7.79 39.34 -9.94
N SER A 53 -8.69 39.32 -10.93
CA SER A 53 -8.33 39.31 -12.35
C SER A 53 -7.55 40.58 -12.74
N GLU A 54 -8.03 41.77 -12.33
CA GLU A 54 -7.35 43.04 -12.57
C GLU A 54 -5.99 43.11 -11.85
N ARG A 55 -5.91 42.62 -10.61
CA ARG A 55 -4.66 42.59 -9.86
C ARG A 55 -3.61 41.71 -10.53
N ALA A 56 -4.02 40.53 -11.03
CA ALA A 56 -3.15 39.60 -11.73
C ALA A 56 -2.68 40.20 -13.08
N GLN A 57 -3.57 40.78 -13.87
CA GLN A 57 -3.22 41.45 -15.12
C GLN A 57 -2.25 42.62 -14.88
N ALA A 58 -2.52 43.48 -13.89
CA ALA A 58 -1.66 44.60 -13.56
C ALA A 58 -0.26 44.15 -13.10
N LEU A 59 -0.19 43.03 -12.35
CA LEU A 59 1.08 42.45 -11.94
C LEU A 59 1.89 41.93 -13.13
N LEU A 60 1.28 41.13 -14.01
CA LEU A 60 1.93 40.59 -15.20
C LEU A 60 2.35 41.71 -16.16
N SER A 61 1.50 42.72 -16.37
CA SER A 61 1.81 43.89 -17.20
C SER A 61 2.99 44.68 -16.64
N ARG A 62 3.07 44.82 -15.31
CA ARG A 62 4.20 45.47 -14.64
C ARG A 62 5.50 44.68 -14.83
N TRP A 63 5.46 43.36 -14.73
CA TRP A 63 6.64 42.52 -14.97
C TRP A 63 7.07 42.52 -16.44
N ARG A 64 6.10 42.55 -17.37
CA ARG A 64 6.36 42.63 -18.82
C ARG A 64 6.91 44.01 -19.23
N GLY A 65 6.57 45.07 -18.52
CA GLY A 65 6.86 46.46 -18.90
C GLY A 65 5.87 47.04 -19.92
N GLU A 66 4.91 46.24 -20.37
CA GLU A 66 3.88 46.58 -21.34
C GLU A 66 2.55 45.91 -20.95
N PRO A 67 1.39 46.39 -21.43
CA PRO A 67 0.09 45.76 -21.15
C PRO A 67 0.05 44.29 -21.58
N VAL A 68 -0.49 43.42 -20.70
CA VAL A 68 -0.82 42.02 -21.00
C VAL A 68 -2.29 41.91 -21.39
N THR A 69 -2.55 41.24 -22.51
CA THR A 69 -3.90 41.02 -23.05
C THR A 69 -4.62 39.94 -22.25
N VAL A 70 -5.79 40.26 -21.67
CA VAL A 70 -6.64 39.25 -21.04
C VAL A 70 -7.56 38.66 -22.10
N LEU A 71 -7.45 37.36 -22.33
CA LEU A 71 -8.30 36.63 -23.25
C LEU A 71 -9.72 36.48 -22.67
N GLU A 72 -10.74 36.62 -23.52
CA GLU A 72 -12.15 36.53 -23.09
C GLU A 72 -12.47 35.12 -22.59
N ASN A 73 -12.95 35.04 -21.36
CA ASN A 73 -13.51 33.83 -20.77
C ASN A 73 -14.75 34.19 -19.95
N ARG A 74 -15.94 33.94 -20.51
CA ARG A 74 -17.23 34.35 -19.91
C ARG A 74 -17.53 33.61 -18.61
N ASP A 75 -17.16 32.33 -18.58
CA ASP A 75 -17.45 31.44 -17.45
C ASP A 75 -16.16 30.74 -16.97
N PRO A 76 -15.25 31.45 -16.28
CA PRO A 76 -14.00 30.86 -15.77
C PRO A 76 -14.23 29.63 -14.88
N HIS A 77 -15.37 29.55 -14.21
CA HIS A 77 -15.73 28.41 -13.37
C HIS A 77 -16.22 27.18 -14.16
N LEU A 78 -16.62 27.34 -15.42
CA LEU A 78 -17.09 26.25 -16.30
C LEU A 78 -16.09 25.86 -17.38
N SER A 79 -15.01 26.62 -17.59
CA SER A 79 -14.13 26.44 -18.75
C SER A 79 -13.51 25.04 -18.82
N VAL A 80 -13.21 24.42 -17.67
CA VAL A 80 -12.73 23.03 -17.61
C VAL A 80 -13.79 22.04 -18.11
N ALA A 81 -15.05 22.21 -17.69
CA ALA A 81 -16.15 21.36 -18.13
C ALA A 81 -16.45 21.54 -19.62
N PHE A 82 -16.42 22.78 -20.13
CA PHE A 82 -16.54 23.05 -21.56
C PHE A 82 -15.41 22.40 -22.37
N GLY A 83 -14.16 22.48 -21.89
CA GLY A 83 -13.03 21.78 -22.49
C GLY A 83 -13.24 20.26 -22.55
N ALA A 84 -13.72 19.65 -21.46
CA ALA A 84 -13.99 18.22 -21.39
C ALA A 84 -15.10 17.77 -22.36
N VAL A 85 -16.19 18.55 -22.49
CA VAL A 85 -17.27 18.27 -23.45
C VAL A 85 -16.77 18.45 -24.89
N ALA A 86 -16.02 19.51 -25.18
CA ALA A 86 -15.42 19.74 -26.49
C ALA A 86 -14.46 18.61 -26.87
N PHE A 87 -13.64 18.13 -25.93
CA PHE A 87 -12.78 16.97 -26.13
C PHE A 87 -13.57 15.69 -26.42
N GLY A 88 -14.65 15.42 -25.67
CA GLY A 88 -15.52 14.27 -25.93
C GLY A 88 -16.19 14.32 -27.31
N LEU A 89 -16.66 15.49 -27.73
CA LEU A 89 -17.25 15.71 -29.06
C LEU A 89 -16.22 15.56 -30.18
N SER A 90 -15.01 16.08 -29.98
CA SER A 90 -13.88 15.91 -30.91
C SER A 90 -13.56 14.42 -31.11
N ARG A 91 -13.53 13.62 -30.04
CA ARG A 91 -13.32 12.16 -30.15
C ARG A 91 -14.42 11.48 -30.95
N ALA A 92 -15.68 11.87 -30.74
CA ALA A 92 -16.82 11.26 -31.44
C ALA A 92 -16.88 11.63 -32.93
N THR A 93 -16.43 12.83 -33.29
CA THR A 93 -16.51 13.37 -34.66
C THR A 93 -15.21 13.24 -35.46
N ASN A 94 -14.08 12.96 -34.79
CA ASN A 94 -12.73 12.86 -35.35
C ASN A 94 -12.29 14.11 -36.14
N GLN A 95 -12.87 15.28 -35.84
CA GLN A 95 -12.68 16.51 -36.64
C GLN A 95 -11.53 17.42 -36.18
N MET A 96 -11.12 17.36 -34.90
CA MET A 96 -10.04 18.24 -34.40
C MET A 96 -9.40 17.70 -33.12
N ARG A 97 -8.19 17.14 -33.18
CA ARG A 97 -7.45 16.74 -31.98
C ARG A 97 -6.64 17.93 -31.43
N ILE A 98 -6.89 18.28 -30.16
CA ILE A 98 -6.07 19.24 -29.42
C ILE A 98 -5.09 18.41 -28.59
N GLY A 99 -3.82 18.38 -28.99
CA GLY A 99 -2.74 17.74 -28.25
C GLY A 99 -2.05 18.72 -27.32
N GLY A 100 -1.79 18.31 -26.08
CA GLY A 100 -0.93 19.04 -25.14
C GLY A 100 0.45 18.40 -24.93
N GLY A 101 0.61 17.15 -25.38
CA GLY A 101 1.74 16.29 -25.08
C GLY A 101 1.98 16.12 -23.58
N SER A 102 3.07 15.43 -23.23
CA SER A 102 3.48 15.33 -21.83
C SER A 102 3.87 16.72 -21.28
N ALA A 103 3.28 17.13 -20.17
CA ALA A 103 3.65 18.39 -19.52
C ALA A 103 5.07 18.38 -18.90
N ARG A 104 5.67 17.19 -18.76
CA ARG A 104 6.94 16.96 -18.04
C ARG A 104 7.83 15.98 -18.78
N SER A 105 9.13 16.12 -18.59
CA SER A 105 10.08 15.06 -18.93
C SER A 105 10.20 14.10 -17.74
N TYR A 106 10.18 12.80 -18.01
CA TYR A 106 10.32 11.74 -17.01
C TYR A 106 11.68 11.07 -17.15
N PHE A 107 12.29 10.75 -16.00
CA PHE A 107 13.61 10.15 -15.91
C PHE A 107 13.57 8.93 -15.01
N LEU A 108 14.30 7.88 -15.40
CA LEU A 108 14.60 6.73 -14.56
C LEU A 108 15.92 6.98 -13.84
N LYS A 109 15.90 7.00 -12.51
CA LYS A 109 17.11 7.10 -11.70
C LYS A 109 17.92 5.81 -11.84
N VAL A 110 19.21 5.94 -12.12
CA VAL A 110 20.16 4.83 -12.21
C VAL A 110 21.26 5.00 -11.16
N GLU A 111 21.70 3.89 -10.57
CA GLU A 111 22.80 3.89 -9.62
C GLU A 111 24.13 4.06 -10.36
N SER A 112 24.97 5.00 -9.91
CA SER A 112 26.31 5.27 -10.44
C SER A 112 27.33 5.18 -9.30
N LYS A 113 28.58 4.85 -9.64
CA LYS A 113 29.71 4.87 -8.69
C LYS A 113 30.17 6.29 -8.32
N ALA A 114 29.62 7.32 -8.98
CA ALA A 114 29.88 8.73 -8.67
C ALA A 114 28.97 9.23 -7.55
N ASP A 115 29.40 10.28 -6.81
CA ASP A 115 28.65 10.86 -5.68
C ASP A 115 27.29 11.48 -6.09
N ALA A 116 27.09 11.81 -7.37
CA ALA A 116 25.86 12.42 -7.86
C ALA A 116 24.90 11.40 -8.52
N PRO A 117 23.58 11.44 -8.20
CA PRO A 117 22.60 10.56 -8.82
C PRO A 117 22.41 10.89 -10.30
N LEU A 118 22.42 9.86 -11.16
CA LEU A 118 22.17 10.01 -12.59
C LEU A 118 20.73 9.60 -12.95
N GLY A 119 20.18 10.20 -13.99
CA GLY A 119 18.86 9.89 -14.53
C GLY A 119 18.88 9.69 -16.03
N VAL A 120 18.21 8.66 -16.52
CA VAL A 120 18.02 8.41 -17.95
C VAL A 120 16.66 8.98 -18.36
N CYS A 121 16.61 9.87 -19.34
CA CYS A 121 15.35 10.40 -19.88
C CYS A 121 14.56 9.25 -20.53
N ILE A 122 13.38 8.93 -19.98
CA ILE A 122 12.54 7.85 -20.48
C ILE A 122 11.35 8.36 -21.29
N LEU A 123 10.85 9.57 -21.03
CA LEU A 123 9.78 10.20 -21.80
C LEU A 123 9.97 11.72 -21.79
N PRO A 124 10.32 12.35 -22.92
CA PRO A 124 10.47 13.81 -23.00
C PRO A 124 9.16 14.60 -22.80
N LYS A 125 9.29 15.85 -22.35
CA LYS A 125 8.22 16.85 -22.39
C LYS A 125 7.76 17.05 -23.84
N GLY A 126 6.45 17.13 -24.05
CA GLY A 126 5.83 17.26 -25.35
C GLY A 126 5.60 15.94 -26.09
N SER A 127 6.00 14.78 -25.54
CA SER A 127 5.65 13.47 -26.14
C SER A 127 4.15 13.32 -26.30
N GLU A 128 3.71 12.92 -27.50
CA GLU A 128 2.31 12.76 -27.85
C GLU A 128 1.66 11.56 -27.12
N GLU A 129 0.35 11.68 -26.88
CA GLU A 129 -0.42 10.60 -26.26
C GLU A 129 -0.48 9.38 -27.19
N GLY A 130 -0.24 8.19 -26.63
CA GLY A 130 -0.32 6.94 -27.35
C GLY A 130 0.94 6.54 -28.14
N GLU A 131 1.90 7.46 -28.33
CA GLU A 131 3.14 7.17 -29.05
C GLU A 131 4.14 6.42 -28.16
N GLU A 132 4.66 5.29 -28.65
CA GLU A 132 5.72 4.54 -27.97
C GLU A 132 7.07 5.22 -28.19
N VAL A 133 7.78 5.49 -27.08
CA VAL A 133 9.15 6.02 -27.06
C VAL A 133 10.10 4.90 -26.62
N PRO A 134 10.68 4.14 -27.57
CA PRO A 134 11.63 3.08 -27.24
C PRO A 134 13.03 3.65 -26.96
N LEU A 135 13.64 3.22 -25.86
CA LEU A 135 15.02 3.56 -25.50
C LEU A 135 15.98 2.57 -26.18
N VAL A 136 16.08 2.62 -27.51
CA VAL A 136 16.83 1.63 -28.32
C VAL A 136 18.33 1.62 -27.99
N GLU A 137 18.89 2.78 -27.65
CA GLU A 137 20.31 2.93 -27.35
C GLU A 137 20.69 2.51 -25.92
N ARG A 138 19.71 2.13 -25.10
CA ARG A 138 19.92 1.77 -23.68
C ARG A 138 19.38 0.37 -23.40
N ARG A 139 20.25 -0.46 -22.84
CA ARG A 139 19.90 -1.81 -22.37
C ARG A 139 19.97 -1.84 -20.86
N PHE A 140 19.03 -2.55 -20.27
CA PHE A 140 18.91 -2.75 -18.84
C PHE A 140 18.89 -4.25 -18.55
N ALA A 141 19.52 -4.66 -17.46
CA ALA A 141 19.38 -6.02 -16.95
C ALA A 141 18.12 -6.08 -16.09
N LEU A 142 17.17 -6.95 -16.46
CA LEU A 142 15.96 -7.19 -15.70
C LEU A 142 16.06 -8.54 -15.00
N GLN A 143 15.94 -8.54 -13.69
CA GLN A 143 15.83 -9.77 -12.91
C GLN A 143 14.39 -10.26 -12.93
N LEU A 144 14.15 -11.39 -13.57
CA LEU A 144 12.84 -12.03 -13.62
C LEU A 144 12.59 -12.83 -12.34
N ASN A 145 11.32 -12.98 -11.97
CA ASN A 145 10.88 -13.58 -10.70
C ASN A 145 11.41 -12.87 -9.45
N GLN A 146 11.81 -11.61 -9.58
CA GLN A 146 12.13 -10.72 -8.47
C GLN A 146 11.43 -9.36 -8.67
N PRO A 147 11.00 -8.70 -7.59
CA PRO A 147 10.45 -7.36 -7.70
C PRO A 147 11.53 -6.35 -8.05
N VAL A 148 11.37 -5.66 -9.16
CA VAL A 148 12.25 -4.58 -9.62
C VAL A 148 11.59 -3.24 -9.34
N GLN A 149 12.34 -2.34 -8.69
CA GLN A 149 11.90 -0.99 -8.37
C GLN A 149 12.46 0.02 -9.39
N PHE A 150 11.55 0.74 -10.05
CA PHE A 150 11.84 1.85 -10.94
C PHE A 150 11.66 3.16 -10.18
N SER A 151 12.76 3.80 -9.83
CA SER A 151 12.75 5.10 -9.15
C SER A 151 12.66 6.21 -10.19
N LEU A 152 11.52 6.90 -10.25
CA LEU A 152 11.25 7.90 -11.26
C LEU A 152 11.39 9.33 -10.75
N VAL A 153 11.76 10.23 -11.64
CA VAL A 153 11.90 11.66 -11.37
C VAL A 153 11.29 12.44 -12.53
N ALA A 154 10.60 13.54 -12.25
CA ALA A 154 9.98 14.40 -13.26
C ALA A 154 10.62 15.79 -13.28
N ASN A 155 10.81 16.34 -14.47
CA ASN A 155 11.22 17.72 -14.69
C ASN A 155 10.11 18.48 -15.42
N SER A 156 9.67 19.62 -14.86
CA SER A 156 8.61 20.44 -15.45
C SER A 156 9.13 21.69 -16.19
N GLY A 157 10.44 21.96 -16.16
CA GLY A 157 11.02 23.15 -16.77
C GLY A 157 11.05 23.10 -18.31
N ASP A 158 11.75 24.06 -18.91
CA ASP A 158 11.93 24.16 -20.38
C ASP A 158 13.12 23.37 -20.93
N GLY A 159 13.80 22.59 -20.09
CA GLY A 159 14.88 21.71 -20.55
C GLY A 159 14.40 20.78 -21.67
N VAL A 160 15.11 20.81 -22.79
CA VAL A 160 14.89 19.90 -23.91
C VAL A 160 15.78 18.67 -23.68
N PHE A 161 15.16 17.50 -23.64
CA PHE A 161 15.86 16.24 -23.40
C PHE A 161 15.52 15.22 -24.47
N THR A 162 16.47 14.38 -24.85
CA THR A 162 16.26 13.29 -25.82
C THR A 162 16.00 11.96 -25.10
N PRO A 163 15.19 11.04 -25.67
CA PRO A 163 15.03 9.71 -25.10
C PRO A 163 16.38 9.00 -24.95
N GLY A 164 16.66 8.47 -23.76
CA GLY A 164 17.93 7.79 -23.45
C GLY A 164 19.08 8.71 -23.04
N GLU A 165 18.89 10.03 -23.04
CA GLU A 165 19.87 11.00 -22.52
C GLU A 165 20.13 10.77 -21.03
N ILE A 166 21.40 10.79 -20.61
CA ILE A 166 21.79 10.70 -19.20
C ILE A 166 22.05 12.10 -18.69
N VAL A 167 21.36 12.47 -17.62
CA VAL A 167 21.50 13.75 -16.95
C VAL A 167 21.88 13.54 -15.49
N GLU A 168 22.63 14.49 -14.95
CA GLU A 168 22.86 14.58 -13.51
C GLU A 168 21.60 15.12 -12.83
N LEU A 169 21.10 14.39 -11.84
CA LEU A 169 19.88 14.74 -11.12
C LEU A 169 20.22 15.66 -9.96
N ASP A 170 20.15 16.96 -10.20
CA ASP A 170 20.20 17.95 -9.12
C ASP A 170 18.84 17.97 -8.39
N LEU A 171 18.80 17.28 -7.25
CA LEU A 171 17.63 17.22 -6.37
C LEU A 171 17.60 18.38 -5.35
N GLU A 172 18.68 19.16 -5.22
CA GLU A 172 18.77 20.25 -4.24
C GLU A 172 18.06 21.51 -4.73
N GLU A 173 18.09 21.79 -6.04
CA GLU A 173 17.43 22.96 -6.64
C GLU A 173 15.93 22.77 -6.98
N GLU A 174 15.28 21.70 -6.50
CA GLU A 174 13.88 21.31 -6.82
C GLU A 174 13.57 21.17 -8.33
N ARG A 175 14.58 21.27 -9.20
CA ARG A 175 14.47 21.16 -10.66
C ARG A 175 13.93 19.80 -11.09
N PHE A 176 14.29 18.78 -10.32
CA PHE A 176 13.92 17.39 -10.52
C PHE A 176 13.08 16.90 -9.32
N GLN A 177 11.81 16.58 -9.57
CA GLN A 177 10.87 16.17 -8.53
C GLN A 177 10.76 14.63 -8.49
N PRO A 178 11.11 13.98 -7.37
CA PRO A 178 10.99 12.53 -7.26
C PRO A 178 9.51 12.11 -7.32
N LEU A 179 9.24 11.06 -8.07
CA LEU A 179 7.93 10.43 -8.15
C LEU A 179 7.91 9.17 -7.27
N PRO A 180 6.72 8.71 -6.82
CA PRO A 180 6.59 7.43 -6.15
C PRO A 180 7.21 6.31 -7.00
N PRO A 181 8.02 5.42 -6.41
CA PRO A 181 8.65 4.36 -7.16
C PRO A 181 7.62 3.39 -7.74
N LEU A 182 7.84 2.93 -8.96
CA LEU A 182 7.04 1.86 -9.55
C LEU A 182 7.70 0.53 -9.26
N VAL A 183 6.92 -0.46 -8.84
CA VAL A 183 7.47 -1.79 -8.55
C VAL A 183 6.71 -2.82 -9.35
N ALA A 184 7.45 -3.53 -10.18
CA ALA A 184 6.94 -4.62 -10.99
C ALA A 184 7.74 -5.88 -10.65
N ALA A 185 7.03 -6.98 -10.44
CA ALA A 185 7.63 -8.30 -10.43
C ALA A 185 7.24 -8.97 -11.74
N LEU A 186 8.24 -9.33 -12.54
CA LEU A 186 8.03 -9.77 -13.90
C LEU A 186 8.31 -11.27 -13.96
N ASP A 187 7.27 -12.05 -14.28
CA ASP A 187 7.33 -13.51 -14.26
C ASP A 187 8.10 -14.06 -15.47
N ALA A 188 8.93 -15.07 -15.21
CA ALA A 188 9.59 -15.87 -16.24
C ALA A 188 9.71 -17.34 -15.80
N GLY A 189 8.57 -18.02 -15.71
CA GLY A 189 8.54 -19.44 -15.36
C GLY A 189 9.28 -19.78 -14.05
N ASP A 190 9.86 -20.98 -13.98
CA ASP A 190 10.40 -21.57 -12.74
C ASP A 190 11.84 -21.15 -12.38
N GLU A 191 12.57 -20.41 -13.23
CA GLU A 191 13.98 -20.05 -12.99
C GLU A 191 14.19 -18.53 -12.87
N ASN A 192 14.97 -18.11 -11.86
CA ASN A 192 15.47 -16.74 -11.79
C ASN A 192 16.47 -16.56 -12.94
N SER A 193 16.11 -15.73 -13.91
CA SER A 193 16.96 -15.39 -15.03
C SER A 193 17.11 -13.87 -15.13
N GLU A 194 18.33 -13.44 -15.43
CA GLU A 194 18.61 -12.06 -15.80
C GLU A 194 18.44 -11.97 -17.33
N VAL A 195 17.60 -11.04 -17.78
CA VAL A 195 17.34 -10.83 -19.21
C VAL A 195 17.65 -9.39 -19.58
N GLU A 196 18.37 -9.21 -20.69
CA GLU A 196 18.58 -7.88 -21.26
C GLU A 196 17.28 -7.36 -21.88
N VAL A 197 16.83 -6.19 -21.42
CA VAL A 197 15.63 -5.52 -21.90
C VAL A 197 15.93 -4.09 -22.36
N SER A 198 15.13 -3.61 -23.30
CA SER A 198 14.98 -2.18 -23.63
C SER A 198 13.70 -1.65 -22.99
N LEU A 199 13.73 -0.42 -22.50
CA LEU A 199 12.52 0.23 -21.98
C LEU A 199 11.75 0.87 -23.14
N VAL A 200 10.44 0.69 -23.14
CA VAL A 200 9.50 1.40 -24.01
C VAL A 200 8.55 2.14 -23.10
N THR A 201 8.43 3.45 -23.27
CA THR A 201 7.50 4.25 -22.50
C THR A 201 6.46 4.90 -23.40
N ARG A 202 5.34 5.29 -22.81
CA ARG A 202 4.25 5.94 -23.53
C ARG A 202 3.46 6.82 -22.57
N LEU A 203 2.96 7.95 -23.05
CA LEU A 203 1.93 8.71 -22.34
C LEU A 203 0.56 8.13 -22.69
N THR A 204 -0.21 7.69 -21.71
CA THR A 204 -1.59 7.22 -21.95
C THR A 204 -2.53 8.38 -22.26
N GLU A 205 -3.69 8.09 -22.85
CA GLU A 205 -4.77 9.08 -23.10
C GLU A 205 -5.30 9.77 -21.82
N VAL A 206 -5.04 9.18 -20.65
CA VAL A 206 -5.42 9.77 -19.35
C VAL A 206 -4.26 10.52 -18.69
N GLY A 207 -3.15 10.73 -19.41
CA GLY A 207 -1.98 11.48 -18.95
C GLY A 207 -1.11 10.73 -17.94
N THR A 208 -1.19 9.39 -17.89
CA THR A 208 -0.31 8.57 -17.03
C THR A 208 0.86 8.02 -17.82
N LEU A 209 2.02 7.90 -17.17
CA LEU A 209 3.19 7.24 -17.75
C LEU A 209 2.99 5.71 -17.75
N ASP A 210 3.11 5.09 -18.91
CA ASP A 210 3.13 3.64 -19.12
C ASP A 210 4.58 3.22 -19.42
N ILE A 211 5.08 2.18 -18.75
CA ILE A 211 6.45 1.69 -18.92
C ILE A 211 6.39 0.18 -19.20
N GLN A 212 7.10 -0.25 -20.23
CA GLN A 212 7.22 -1.65 -20.63
C GLN A 212 8.69 -2.02 -20.78
N CYS A 213 9.06 -3.21 -20.30
CA CYS A 213 10.34 -3.84 -20.60
C CYS A 213 10.15 -4.75 -21.82
N ARG A 214 10.90 -4.55 -22.89
CA ARG A 214 10.89 -5.40 -24.09
C ARG A 214 12.21 -6.16 -24.18
N ALA A 215 12.16 -7.49 -24.26
CA ALA A 215 13.38 -8.30 -24.36
C ALA A 215 14.18 -7.92 -25.61
N VAL A 216 15.51 -7.85 -25.47
CA VAL A 216 16.41 -7.59 -26.60
C VAL A 216 16.51 -8.82 -27.50
N ALA A 217 16.44 -10.02 -26.93
CA ALA A 217 16.53 -11.29 -27.66
C ALA A 217 15.24 -11.65 -28.40
N ASP A 218 14.08 -11.27 -27.87
CA ASP A 218 12.75 -11.54 -28.44
C ASP A 218 11.84 -10.29 -28.32
N PRO A 219 11.68 -9.49 -29.38
CA PRO A 219 10.87 -8.27 -29.35
C PRO A 219 9.38 -8.48 -29.05
N ASP A 220 8.85 -9.69 -29.22
CA ASP A 220 7.46 -10.04 -28.89
C ASP A 220 7.28 -10.27 -27.39
N GLN A 221 8.36 -10.57 -26.67
CA GLN A 221 8.34 -10.70 -25.22
C GLN A 221 8.39 -9.33 -24.55
N ARG A 222 7.22 -8.89 -24.07
CA ARG A 222 7.03 -7.61 -23.37
C ARG A 222 6.49 -7.85 -21.96
N TRP A 223 7.04 -7.12 -21.00
CA TRP A 223 6.58 -7.11 -19.62
C TRP A 223 6.15 -5.70 -19.23
N GLN A 224 4.92 -5.57 -18.73
CA GLN A 224 4.39 -4.28 -18.31
C GLN A 224 4.80 -3.97 -16.87
N VAL A 225 5.29 -2.75 -16.63
CA VAL A 225 5.57 -2.24 -15.29
C VAL A 225 4.28 -1.61 -14.75
N GLU A 226 3.49 -2.38 -13.99
CA GLU A 226 2.20 -1.90 -13.49
C GLU A 226 2.34 -0.84 -12.39
N PHE A 227 1.52 0.19 -12.49
CA PHE A 227 1.37 1.22 -11.47
C PHE A 227 0.60 0.64 -10.29
N GLN A 228 1.25 0.39 -9.15
CA GLN A 228 0.53 0.00 -7.93
C GLN A 228 -0.27 1.20 -7.39
N LEU A 229 -1.54 1.30 -7.80
CA LEU A 229 -2.45 2.42 -7.50
C LEU A 229 -2.88 2.53 -6.02
N ARG A 230 -2.28 1.80 -5.07
CA ARG A 230 -2.46 2.07 -3.63
C ARG A 230 -1.61 3.28 -3.23
N ARG A 231 -1.97 4.43 -3.82
CA ARG A 231 -1.26 5.72 -3.81
C ARG A 231 -0.99 6.31 -2.42
N ASP A 232 -1.73 5.89 -1.41
CA ASP A 232 -1.66 6.53 -0.11
C ASP A 232 -0.58 5.90 0.80
N LEU A 233 -0.24 4.62 0.63
CA LEU A 233 0.74 3.92 1.49
C LEU A 233 2.19 3.97 0.95
N GLN A 234 2.38 4.09 -0.37
CA GLN A 234 3.73 4.09 -0.97
C GLN A 234 4.46 5.44 -0.87
N ARG A 235 3.73 6.56 -0.76
CA ARG A 235 4.30 7.92 -0.67
C ARG A 235 5.12 8.17 0.60
N GLN A 236 5.06 7.27 1.58
CA GLN A 236 5.69 7.45 2.91
C GLN A 236 7.00 6.69 3.09
N HIS A 237 7.46 5.93 2.10
CA HIS A 237 8.71 5.19 2.21
C HIS A 237 9.82 5.94 1.45
N PRO A 238 10.57 6.86 2.10
CA PRO A 238 11.88 7.24 1.57
C PRO A 238 12.72 5.96 1.44
N VAL A 239 13.70 5.96 0.54
CA VAL A 239 14.68 4.87 0.43
C VAL A 239 15.38 4.75 1.79
N GLN A 240 14.88 3.87 2.66
CA GLN A 240 15.45 3.66 3.98
C GLN A 240 16.68 2.78 3.82
N THR A 241 17.82 3.32 4.22
CA THR A 241 19.07 2.55 4.30
C THR A 241 18.92 1.48 5.37
N LEU A 242 19.23 0.23 4.99
CA LEU A 242 19.19 -0.89 5.92
C LEU A 242 20.20 -0.67 7.06
N PRO A 243 19.93 -1.22 8.26
CA PRO A 243 20.85 -1.10 9.39
C PRO A 243 22.26 -1.61 9.04
N PRO A 244 23.33 -1.01 9.58
CA PRO A 244 24.72 -1.40 9.26
C PRO A 244 25.03 -2.88 9.52
N ARG A 245 24.35 -3.47 10.51
CA ARG A 245 24.51 -4.88 10.91
C ARG A 245 23.57 -5.83 10.18
N PHE A 246 22.86 -5.37 9.15
CA PHE A 246 22.02 -6.21 8.31
C PHE A 246 22.78 -7.38 7.68
N PRO A 247 24.01 -7.21 7.14
CA PRO A 247 24.79 -8.34 6.63
C PRO A 247 25.08 -9.42 7.69
N GLU A 248 25.33 -9.04 8.95
CA GLU A 248 25.49 -10.00 10.05
C GLU A 248 24.18 -10.77 10.33
N ALA A 249 23.03 -10.09 10.20
CA ALA A 249 21.73 -10.73 10.36
C ALA A 249 21.45 -11.74 9.23
N VAL A 250 21.83 -11.40 7.99
CA VAL A 250 21.77 -12.34 6.84
C VAL A 250 22.67 -13.55 7.09
N ALA A 251 23.89 -13.35 7.59
CA ALA A 251 24.78 -14.45 7.96
C ALA A 251 24.18 -15.35 9.05
N ALA A 252 23.45 -14.79 10.02
CA ALA A 252 22.74 -15.57 11.02
C ALA A 252 21.57 -16.38 10.42
N LEU A 253 20.85 -15.82 9.43
CA LEU A 253 19.83 -16.55 8.67
C LEU A 253 20.44 -17.68 7.83
N GLU A 254 21.59 -17.44 7.19
CA GLU A 254 22.35 -18.44 6.44
C GLU A 254 22.86 -19.56 7.35
N ALA A 255 23.34 -19.26 8.56
CA ALA A 255 23.77 -20.29 9.50
C ALA A 255 22.64 -21.27 9.89
N VAL A 256 21.38 -20.81 9.89
CA VAL A 256 20.22 -21.62 10.28
C VAL A 256 19.53 -22.27 9.07
N PHE A 257 19.33 -21.51 7.99
CA PHE A 257 18.56 -21.92 6.81
C PHE A 257 19.42 -22.09 5.55
N GLY A 258 20.75 -22.02 5.65
CA GLY A 258 21.72 -22.18 4.55
C GLY A 258 21.99 -23.64 4.18
N ALA A 259 22.97 -23.94 3.32
CA ALA A 259 23.13 -25.29 2.74
C ALA A 259 23.81 -26.35 3.65
N ASN A 260 24.67 -25.95 4.59
CA ASN A 260 25.58 -26.86 5.30
C ASN A 260 24.98 -27.47 6.58
N ASP A 261 24.71 -28.78 6.57
CA ASP A 261 24.15 -29.51 7.73
C ASP A 261 25.21 -30.11 8.68
N LYS A 262 26.49 -30.21 8.25
CA LYS A 262 27.52 -30.98 8.99
C LYS A 262 28.02 -30.30 10.27
N ASP A 263 27.97 -28.97 10.34
CA ASP A 263 28.43 -28.17 11.49
C ASP A 263 27.31 -27.31 12.12
N ALA A 264 26.05 -27.57 11.76
CA ALA A 264 24.93 -26.76 12.22
C ALA A 264 24.62 -27.00 13.71
N ASP A 265 24.79 -25.96 14.54
CA ASP A 265 24.39 -25.99 15.95
C ASP A 265 22.88 -26.27 16.06
N LYS A 266 22.53 -27.36 16.76
CA LYS A 266 21.16 -27.79 17.01
C LYS A 266 20.33 -26.74 17.75
N ASN A 267 20.97 -25.81 18.46
CA ASN A 267 20.32 -24.72 19.18
C ASN A 267 20.23 -23.40 18.39
N ALA A 268 20.96 -23.24 17.27
CA ALA A 268 20.99 -22.00 16.50
C ALA A 268 19.59 -21.55 16.07
N VAL A 269 18.76 -22.48 15.62
CA VAL A 269 17.35 -22.21 15.23
C VAL A 269 16.55 -21.57 16.38
N LYS A 270 16.75 -22.04 17.61
CA LYS A 270 16.02 -21.56 18.79
C LYS A 270 16.52 -20.19 19.23
N GLN A 271 17.81 -19.90 19.02
CA GLN A 271 18.46 -18.66 19.40
C GLN A 271 18.34 -17.56 18.33
N LEU A 272 18.02 -17.93 17.09
CA LEU A 272 17.96 -17.02 15.94
C LEU A 272 17.16 -15.75 16.22
N ARG A 273 15.98 -15.85 16.86
CA ARG A 273 15.16 -14.68 17.17
C ARG A 273 15.88 -13.68 18.09
N GLN A 274 16.53 -14.18 19.14
CA GLN A 274 17.28 -13.35 20.09
C GLN A 274 18.53 -12.78 19.44
N GLN A 275 19.20 -13.55 18.58
CA GLN A 275 20.35 -13.09 17.83
C GLN A 275 19.98 -11.95 16.88
N LEU A 276 18.88 -12.08 16.12
CA LEU A 276 18.40 -11.01 15.25
C LEU A 276 18.03 -9.74 16.04
N GLU A 277 17.37 -9.87 17.20
CA GLU A 277 17.08 -8.72 18.07
C GLU A 277 18.36 -8.05 18.60
N LYS A 278 19.41 -8.83 18.92
CA LYS A 278 20.70 -8.29 19.35
C LYS A 278 21.44 -7.54 18.23
N LEU A 279 21.26 -7.97 16.98
CA LEU A 279 21.91 -7.35 15.81
C LEU A 279 21.17 -6.10 15.33
N LEU A 280 19.83 -6.16 15.32
CA LEU A 280 18.98 -5.18 14.63
C LEU A 280 18.11 -4.33 15.56
N GLY A 281 18.16 -4.58 16.88
CA GLY A 281 17.28 -3.93 17.86
C GLY A 281 15.98 -4.70 18.10
N GLU A 282 15.11 -4.15 18.97
CA GLU A 282 13.86 -4.82 19.33
C GLU A 282 12.94 -5.01 18.12
N ARG A 283 12.32 -6.19 18.00
CA ARG A 283 11.42 -6.52 16.88
C ARG A 283 10.28 -5.53 16.66
N LYS A 284 9.79 -4.88 17.73
CA LYS A 284 8.71 -3.89 17.64
C LYS A 284 9.13 -2.63 16.88
N ASP A 285 10.43 -2.35 16.83
CA ASP A 285 11.03 -1.16 16.24
C ASP A 285 11.58 -1.42 14.82
N TRP A 286 11.46 -2.67 14.32
CA TRP A 286 11.81 -2.98 12.94
C TRP A 286 10.84 -2.28 12.00
N ASP A 287 11.37 -1.38 11.19
CA ASP A 287 10.63 -0.70 10.14
C ASP A 287 10.22 -1.65 9.01
N THR A 288 9.36 -1.13 8.13
CA THR A 288 8.79 -1.90 7.04
C THR A 288 9.86 -2.35 6.04
N ALA A 289 10.85 -1.49 5.75
CA ALA A 289 11.93 -1.79 4.81
C ALA A 289 12.81 -2.95 5.31
N LEU A 290 13.27 -2.88 6.56
CA LEU A 290 14.01 -3.95 7.22
C LEU A 290 13.19 -5.23 7.32
N ALA A 291 11.91 -5.13 7.68
CA ALA A 291 11.03 -6.29 7.77
C ALA A 291 10.91 -7.01 6.41
N ARG A 292 10.74 -6.27 5.31
CA ARG A 292 10.66 -6.87 3.96
C ARG A 292 12.00 -7.42 3.48
N ALA A 293 13.11 -6.72 3.72
CA ALA A 293 14.44 -7.24 3.41
C ALA A 293 14.73 -8.57 4.14
N LEU A 294 14.37 -8.68 5.43
CA LEU A 294 14.48 -9.94 6.16
C LEU A 294 13.55 -11.03 5.63
N PHE A 295 12.36 -10.67 5.15
CA PHE A 295 11.45 -11.64 4.52
C PHE A 295 12.05 -12.21 3.24
N ASP A 296 12.64 -11.37 2.40
CA ASP A 296 13.25 -11.80 1.13
C ASP A 296 14.39 -12.80 1.38
N GLU A 297 15.26 -12.50 2.36
CA GLU A 297 16.33 -13.41 2.78
C GLU A 297 15.79 -14.75 3.35
N LEU A 298 14.68 -14.71 4.10
CA LEU A 298 13.99 -15.91 4.58
C LEU A 298 13.35 -16.70 3.43
N TRP A 299 12.85 -16.01 2.40
CA TRP A 299 12.16 -16.58 1.25
C TRP A 299 13.10 -17.38 0.34
N ASP A 300 14.28 -16.84 0.06
CA ASP A 300 15.30 -17.52 -0.73
C ASP A 300 15.71 -18.85 -0.11
N ARG A 301 15.72 -18.89 1.22
CA ARG A 301 16.10 -20.07 2.02
C ARG A 301 14.90 -20.92 2.46
N ARG A 302 13.69 -20.64 1.96
CA ARG A 302 12.44 -21.29 2.39
C ARG A 302 12.47 -22.81 2.30
N LYS A 303 13.20 -23.39 1.34
CA LYS A 303 13.29 -24.86 1.18
C LYS A 303 13.82 -25.54 2.45
N LYS A 304 14.73 -24.89 3.19
CA LYS A 304 15.35 -25.43 4.41
C LYS A 304 14.49 -25.29 5.66
N ARG A 305 13.37 -24.56 5.62
CA ARG A 305 12.37 -24.54 6.72
C ARG A 305 11.89 -25.95 7.09
N ARG A 306 11.92 -26.86 6.12
CA ARG A 306 11.45 -28.24 6.19
C ARG A 306 12.42 -29.23 6.85
N ARG A 307 13.60 -28.76 7.29
CA ARG A 307 14.63 -29.60 7.94
C ARG A 307 14.18 -30.26 9.22
N SER A 308 13.59 -29.48 10.11
CA SER A 308 13.06 -29.96 11.36
C SER A 308 11.88 -29.11 11.77
N GLN A 309 11.11 -29.64 12.71
CA GLN A 309 9.98 -28.95 13.29
C GLN A 309 10.34 -27.58 13.87
N ALA A 310 11.50 -27.45 14.50
CA ALA A 310 11.96 -26.17 15.04
C ALA A 310 12.20 -25.15 13.91
N HIS A 311 12.77 -25.59 12.78
CA HIS A 311 12.98 -24.73 11.62
C HIS A 311 11.66 -24.26 11.04
N GLU A 312 10.69 -25.15 10.86
CA GLU A 312 9.40 -24.81 10.25
C GLU A 312 8.64 -23.80 11.14
N ARG A 313 8.61 -24.04 12.45
CA ARG A 313 7.98 -23.13 13.44
C ARG A 313 8.64 -21.76 13.48
N VAL A 314 9.97 -21.71 13.55
CA VAL A 314 10.71 -20.44 13.62
C VAL A 314 10.57 -19.66 12.31
N TRP A 315 10.62 -20.36 11.17
CA TRP A 315 10.47 -19.75 9.85
C TRP A 315 9.09 -19.11 9.68
N PHE A 316 7.98 -19.83 9.91
CA PHE A 316 6.63 -19.26 9.76
C PHE A 316 6.40 -18.07 10.70
N ASN A 317 6.91 -18.14 11.93
CA ASN A 317 6.78 -17.03 12.85
C ASN A 317 7.53 -15.77 12.38
N LEU A 318 8.81 -15.93 11.98
CA LEU A 318 9.66 -14.83 11.53
C LEU A 318 9.15 -14.28 10.20
N ALA A 319 8.94 -15.13 9.20
CA ALA A 319 8.43 -14.73 7.89
C ALA A 319 7.07 -14.02 8.01
N GLY A 320 6.16 -14.55 8.83
CA GLY A 320 4.86 -13.93 9.07
C GLY A 320 4.98 -12.58 9.77
N PHE A 321 5.92 -12.45 10.74
CA PHE A 321 6.21 -11.17 11.37
C PHE A 321 6.72 -10.17 10.32
N CYS A 322 7.71 -10.57 9.53
CA CYS A 322 8.36 -9.75 8.52
C CYS A 322 7.44 -9.35 7.36
N LEU A 323 6.41 -10.13 7.05
CA LEU A 323 5.48 -9.87 5.94
C LEU A 323 4.19 -9.15 6.36
N ARG A 324 3.89 -9.01 7.66
CA ARG A 324 2.65 -8.34 8.12
C ARG A 324 2.55 -6.88 7.61
N PRO A 325 1.35 -6.35 7.31
CA PRO A 325 0.06 -7.02 7.26
C PRO A 325 -0.21 -7.77 5.92
N GLY A 326 0.83 -7.93 5.08
CA GLY A 326 0.76 -8.44 3.72
C GLY A 326 0.52 -7.37 2.66
N PHE A 327 0.55 -6.10 3.02
CA PHE A 327 0.39 -4.99 2.08
C PHE A 327 1.03 -3.71 2.63
N GLY A 328 1.14 -2.71 1.76
CA GLY A 328 1.52 -1.35 2.14
C GLY A 328 3.00 -1.02 1.93
N TYR A 329 3.81 -2.00 1.54
CA TYR A 329 5.17 -1.80 1.04
C TYR A 329 5.27 -2.20 -0.44
N PRO A 330 6.17 -1.57 -1.22
CA PRO A 330 6.55 -2.01 -2.56
C PRO A 330 6.69 -3.54 -2.70
N ALA A 331 6.08 -4.13 -3.73
CA ALA A 331 6.07 -5.57 -4.03
C ALA A 331 5.43 -6.51 -3.00
N ASP A 332 4.67 -6.00 -2.02
CA ASP A 332 3.97 -6.87 -1.07
C ASP A 332 2.97 -7.82 -1.74
N GLU A 333 2.27 -7.37 -2.78
CA GLU A 333 1.35 -8.21 -3.55
C GLU A 333 2.06 -9.43 -4.15
N TRP A 334 3.22 -9.22 -4.75
CA TRP A 334 4.05 -10.31 -5.27
C TRP A 334 4.55 -11.23 -4.16
N ARG A 335 5.09 -10.68 -3.05
CA ARG A 335 5.52 -11.49 -1.90
C ARG A 335 4.40 -12.37 -1.36
N ILE A 336 3.17 -11.87 -1.35
CA ILE A 336 2.00 -12.61 -0.92
C ILE A 336 1.61 -13.69 -1.92
N GLN A 337 1.62 -13.41 -3.22
CA GLN A 337 1.39 -14.41 -4.26
C GLN A 337 2.41 -15.56 -4.16
N GLN A 338 3.68 -15.21 -3.98
CA GLN A 338 4.74 -16.18 -3.74
C GLN A 338 4.48 -16.98 -2.46
N ALA A 339 4.24 -16.31 -1.32
CA ALA A 339 3.91 -16.96 -0.06
C ALA A 339 2.71 -17.91 -0.17
N TRP A 340 1.69 -17.55 -0.96
CA TRP A 340 0.49 -18.35 -1.18
C TRP A 340 0.77 -19.72 -1.80
N THR A 341 1.85 -19.87 -2.56
CA THR A 341 2.31 -21.19 -3.07
C THR A 341 2.62 -22.17 -1.94
N LEU A 342 3.04 -21.67 -0.76
CA LEU A 342 3.29 -22.51 0.41
C LEU A 342 2.02 -23.13 0.96
N TYR A 343 0.86 -22.47 0.78
CA TYR A 343 -0.42 -22.99 1.25
C TYR A 343 -0.72 -24.37 0.63
N GLN A 344 -0.41 -24.54 -0.66
CA GLN A 344 -0.62 -25.80 -1.37
C GLN A 344 0.32 -26.92 -0.88
N GLN A 345 1.51 -26.56 -0.40
CA GLN A 345 2.50 -27.51 0.12
C GLN A 345 2.15 -28.03 1.52
N GLY A 346 1.37 -27.25 2.27
CA GLY A 346 1.00 -27.54 3.66
C GLY A 346 2.19 -27.57 4.63
N LEU A 347 1.89 -27.94 5.88
CA LEU A 347 2.90 -28.19 6.91
C LEU A 347 3.56 -29.56 6.70
N GLN A 348 4.88 -29.63 6.84
CA GLN A 348 5.58 -30.91 6.88
C GLN A 348 5.45 -31.59 8.25
N PHE A 349 5.54 -30.82 9.34
CA PHE A 349 5.50 -31.35 10.70
C PHE A 349 4.13 -31.12 11.34
N GLU A 350 3.09 -31.73 10.77
CA GLU A 350 1.67 -31.53 11.12
C GLU A 350 1.20 -32.19 12.43
N LYS A 351 2.03 -33.02 13.06
CA LYS A 351 1.64 -33.78 14.26
C LYS A 351 1.60 -32.94 15.55
N GLU A 352 2.26 -31.78 15.59
CA GLU A 352 2.33 -30.93 16.78
C GLU A 352 1.42 -29.71 16.66
N ASN A 353 0.70 -29.44 17.75
CA ASN A 353 -0.19 -28.29 17.86
C ASN A 353 0.50 -26.94 17.63
N GLN A 354 1.74 -26.78 18.11
CA GLN A 354 2.49 -25.53 17.94
C GLN A 354 2.89 -25.27 16.48
N SER A 355 3.15 -26.30 15.67
CA SER A 355 3.39 -26.10 14.23
C SER A 355 2.17 -25.47 13.55
N TRP A 356 0.97 -25.95 13.90
CA TRP A 356 -0.29 -25.37 13.45
C TRP A 356 -0.51 -23.95 13.98
N ALA A 357 -0.16 -23.67 15.23
CA ALA A 357 -0.25 -22.33 15.80
C ALA A 357 0.56 -21.30 14.99
N GLU A 358 1.81 -21.62 14.65
CA GLU A 358 2.67 -20.73 13.84
C GLU A 358 2.18 -20.60 12.40
N TRP A 359 1.65 -21.69 11.82
CA TRP A 359 1.05 -21.68 10.48
C TRP A 359 -0.18 -20.77 10.41
N TRP A 360 -1.13 -20.91 11.33
CA TRP A 360 -2.30 -20.02 11.36
C TRP A 360 -1.94 -18.58 11.69
N THR A 361 -0.93 -18.37 12.55
CA THR A 361 -0.41 -17.04 12.84
C THR A 361 0.20 -16.39 11.60
N PHE A 362 0.95 -17.14 10.78
CA PHE A 362 1.47 -16.65 9.50
C PHE A 362 0.34 -16.15 8.59
N TRP A 363 -0.67 -16.98 8.33
CA TRP A 363 -1.79 -16.61 7.47
C TRP A 363 -2.66 -15.49 8.03
N ARG A 364 -2.76 -15.41 9.37
CA ARG A 364 -3.46 -14.29 10.03
C ARG A 364 -2.72 -12.97 9.78
N ARG A 365 -1.40 -12.97 9.93
CA ARG A 365 -0.53 -11.78 9.73
C ARG A 365 -0.56 -11.26 8.31
N THR A 366 -0.74 -12.15 7.34
CA THR A 366 -0.69 -11.83 5.91
C THR A 366 -2.06 -11.72 5.27
N ALA A 367 -3.14 -11.93 6.05
CA ALA A 367 -4.51 -11.96 5.55
C ALA A 367 -4.93 -10.70 4.79
N GLY A 368 -4.39 -9.53 5.15
CA GLY A 368 -4.71 -8.27 4.47
C GLY A 368 -4.10 -8.15 3.06
N GLY A 369 -3.07 -8.93 2.77
CA GLY A 369 -2.49 -9.03 1.42
C GLY A 369 -3.21 -10.03 0.52
N LEU A 370 -3.93 -10.99 1.10
CA LEU A 370 -4.61 -12.04 0.34
C LEU A 370 -5.84 -11.51 -0.38
N ASP A 371 -6.00 -11.91 -1.64
CA ASP A 371 -7.21 -11.63 -2.40
C ASP A 371 -8.45 -12.34 -1.83
N ALA A 372 -9.63 -11.93 -2.29
CA ALA A 372 -10.90 -12.48 -1.81
C ALA A 372 -11.06 -13.98 -2.09
N SER A 373 -10.44 -14.53 -3.15
CA SER A 373 -10.50 -15.95 -3.49
C SER A 373 -9.67 -16.79 -2.52
N ALA A 374 -8.44 -16.35 -2.22
CA ALA A 374 -7.55 -16.95 -1.25
C ALA A 374 -8.16 -16.93 0.17
N GLN A 375 -8.74 -15.80 0.59
CA GLN A 375 -9.44 -15.71 1.88
C GLN A 375 -10.64 -16.67 1.95
N LYS A 376 -11.44 -16.78 0.89
CA LYS A 376 -12.56 -17.76 0.82
C LYS A 376 -12.05 -19.20 0.92
N LYS A 377 -10.94 -19.53 0.25
CA LYS A 377 -10.32 -20.86 0.31
C LYS A 377 -9.87 -21.21 1.73
N LEU A 378 -9.12 -20.30 2.38
CA LEU A 378 -8.73 -20.45 3.79
C LEU A 378 -9.94 -20.71 4.68
N TYR A 379 -10.96 -19.86 4.56
CA TYR A 379 -12.18 -19.99 5.37
C TYR A 379 -12.87 -21.34 5.15
N LYS A 380 -13.02 -21.78 3.90
CA LYS A 380 -13.67 -23.05 3.57
C LYS A 380 -13.02 -24.22 4.29
N GLU A 381 -11.69 -24.25 4.38
CA GLU A 381 -10.95 -25.35 5.00
C GLU A 381 -11.08 -25.39 6.53
N ILE A 382 -11.15 -24.21 7.17
CA ILE A 382 -11.24 -24.11 8.63
C ILE A 382 -12.68 -24.06 9.16
N SER A 383 -13.65 -23.71 8.31
CA SER A 383 -15.07 -23.51 8.68
C SER A 383 -15.67 -24.71 9.40
N LYS A 384 -15.31 -25.94 8.99
CA LYS A 384 -15.78 -27.19 9.60
C LYS A 384 -15.41 -27.35 11.08
N PHE A 385 -14.33 -26.73 11.54
CA PHE A 385 -13.88 -26.79 12.95
C PHE A 385 -14.63 -25.77 13.82
N ILE A 386 -15.08 -24.68 13.22
CA ILE A 386 -15.82 -23.61 13.88
C ILE A 386 -17.31 -23.93 13.93
N ASN A 387 -17.86 -24.55 12.88
CA ASN A 387 -19.28 -24.90 12.79
C ASN A 387 -19.77 -25.71 14.03
N PRO A 388 -20.73 -25.20 14.81
CA PRO A 388 -21.28 -25.89 15.98
C PRO A 388 -21.94 -27.24 15.65
N ALA A 389 -22.45 -27.44 14.44
CA ALA A 389 -23.03 -28.70 14.00
C ALA A 389 -21.98 -29.82 13.93
N SER A 390 -20.74 -29.48 13.58
CA SER A 390 -19.61 -30.40 13.54
C SER A 390 -19.12 -30.84 14.91
N ALA A 391 -19.53 -30.18 15.99
CA ALA A 391 -19.03 -30.46 17.35
C ALA A 391 -19.34 -31.87 17.87
N ARG A 392 -20.32 -32.57 17.27
CA ARG A 392 -20.66 -33.96 17.59
C ARG A 392 -19.76 -34.98 16.87
N ASN A 393 -19.01 -34.58 15.86
CA ASN A 393 -18.14 -35.49 15.11
C ASN A 393 -16.84 -35.75 15.88
N LEU A 394 -16.63 -37.00 16.30
CA LEU A 394 -15.45 -37.44 17.06
C LEU A 394 -14.12 -37.18 16.32
N LYS A 395 -14.07 -37.38 14.99
CA LYS A 395 -12.85 -37.13 14.20
C LYS A 395 -12.47 -35.65 14.23
N ILE A 396 -13.45 -34.77 14.00
CA ILE A 396 -13.26 -33.32 14.04
C ILE A 396 -12.83 -32.86 15.44
N LYS A 397 -13.43 -33.42 16.50
CA LYS A 397 -13.08 -33.09 17.89
C LYS A 397 -11.62 -33.44 18.23
N THR A 398 -11.10 -34.54 17.69
CA THR A 398 -9.69 -34.91 17.83
C THR A 398 -8.79 -33.98 17.03
N GLU A 399 -9.14 -33.65 15.78
CA GLU A 399 -8.37 -32.71 14.96
C GLU A 399 -8.28 -31.30 15.59
N ILE A 400 -9.38 -30.79 16.16
CA ILE A 400 -9.43 -29.49 16.85
C ILE A 400 -8.36 -29.39 17.95
N LYS A 401 -8.10 -30.48 18.68
CA LYS A 401 -7.08 -30.50 19.75
C LYS A 401 -5.65 -30.45 19.23
N ASN A 402 -5.42 -30.91 17.99
CA ASN A 402 -4.08 -31.06 17.43
C ASN A 402 -3.73 -29.96 16.42
N LYS A 403 -4.71 -29.17 15.95
CA LYS A 403 -4.54 -28.16 14.89
C LYS A 403 -4.67 -26.72 15.36
N SER A 404 -4.41 -26.44 16.63
CA SER A 404 -4.47 -25.12 17.27
C SER A 404 -5.76 -24.35 16.98
N TYR A 405 -6.86 -24.82 17.58
CA TYR A 405 -8.20 -24.27 17.37
C TYR A 405 -8.29 -22.75 17.61
N GLU A 406 -7.64 -22.22 18.66
CA GLU A 406 -7.71 -20.79 18.96
C GLU A 406 -7.10 -19.93 17.84
N ASP A 407 -6.00 -20.38 17.24
CA ASP A 407 -5.36 -19.65 16.15
C ASP A 407 -6.17 -19.76 14.85
N MET A 408 -6.86 -20.88 14.62
CA MET A 408 -7.85 -20.97 13.52
C MET A 408 -8.99 -19.96 13.68
N VAL A 409 -9.51 -19.82 14.91
CA VAL A 409 -10.57 -18.83 15.21
C VAL A 409 -10.05 -17.41 14.98
N ARG A 410 -8.80 -17.11 15.37
CA ARG A 410 -8.18 -15.81 15.11
C ARG A 410 -7.97 -15.54 13.63
N LEU A 411 -7.54 -16.54 12.87
CA LEU A 411 -7.43 -16.47 11.42
C LEU A 411 -8.78 -16.17 10.79
N ALA A 412 -9.81 -16.97 11.10
CA ALA A 412 -11.16 -16.78 10.55
C ALA A 412 -11.70 -15.36 10.78
N ALA A 413 -11.44 -14.78 11.94
CA ALA A 413 -11.82 -13.41 12.27
C ALA A 413 -11.03 -12.32 11.53
N SER A 414 -9.84 -12.64 11.02
CA SER A 414 -8.97 -11.70 10.30
C SER A 414 -9.19 -11.73 8.78
N LEU A 415 -10.01 -12.67 8.27
CA LEU A 415 -10.43 -12.77 6.87
C LEU A 415 -11.56 -11.76 6.56
N GLU A 416 -11.23 -10.48 6.58
CA GLU A 416 -12.24 -9.42 6.42
C GLU A 416 -12.84 -9.33 5.02
N GLY A 417 -12.13 -9.83 3.99
CA GLY A 417 -12.56 -9.85 2.59
C GLY A 417 -13.61 -10.93 2.27
N LEU A 418 -14.10 -11.65 3.28
CA LEU A 418 -15.20 -12.60 3.12
C LEU A 418 -16.52 -11.88 2.81
N PRO A 419 -17.40 -12.49 1.99
CA PRO A 419 -18.74 -11.94 1.73
C PRO A 419 -19.53 -11.74 3.03
N VAL A 420 -20.38 -10.71 3.06
CA VAL A 420 -21.19 -10.34 4.24
C VAL A 420 -21.99 -11.53 4.77
N ASP A 421 -22.63 -12.32 3.91
CA ASP A 421 -23.43 -13.47 4.35
C ASP A 421 -22.58 -14.57 5.00
N THR A 422 -21.37 -14.81 4.49
CA THR A 422 -20.40 -15.71 5.11
C THR A 422 -19.96 -15.21 6.49
N LYS A 423 -19.71 -13.90 6.62
CA LYS A 423 -19.36 -13.28 7.91
C LYS A 423 -20.51 -13.37 8.91
N VAL A 424 -21.75 -13.22 8.44
CA VAL A 424 -22.96 -13.36 9.27
C VAL A 424 -23.10 -14.78 9.79
N GLU A 425 -22.89 -15.78 8.94
CA GLU A 425 -22.89 -17.19 9.35
C GLU A 425 -21.79 -17.46 10.38
N LEU A 426 -20.55 -17.04 10.12
CA LEU A 426 -19.42 -17.20 11.03
C LEU A 426 -19.69 -16.56 12.39
N ALA A 427 -20.19 -15.32 12.42
CA ALA A 427 -20.55 -14.63 13.66
C ALA A 427 -21.66 -15.36 14.41
N GLY A 428 -22.66 -15.90 13.70
CA GLY A 428 -23.70 -16.74 14.29
C GLY A 428 -23.17 -18.03 14.91
N TRP A 429 -22.20 -18.68 14.25
CA TRP A 429 -21.52 -19.85 14.79
C TRP A 429 -20.71 -19.54 16.05
N LEU A 430 -19.92 -18.46 16.03
CA LEU A 430 -19.14 -18.01 17.19
C LEU A 430 -20.07 -17.68 18.37
N ALA A 431 -21.14 -16.92 18.14
CA ALA A 431 -22.14 -16.58 19.16
C ALA A 431 -22.76 -17.84 19.79
N LYS A 432 -23.16 -18.82 18.98
CA LYS A 432 -23.73 -20.09 19.47
C LYS A 432 -22.74 -20.89 20.32
N ARG A 433 -21.44 -20.83 20.02
CA ARG A 433 -20.42 -21.52 20.83
C ARG A 433 -20.18 -20.83 22.16
N LEU A 434 -20.16 -19.50 22.15
CA LEU A 434 -19.98 -18.65 23.33
C LEU A 434 -21.09 -18.79 24.39
N GLU A 435 -22.23 -19.39 24.04
CA GLU A 435 -23.26 -19.81 25.01
C GLU A 435 -22.75 -20.90 25.97
N LYS A 436 -21.71 -21.66 25.59
CA LYS A 436 -21.11 -22.71 26.41
C LYS A 436 -19.88 -22.17 27.14
N SER A 437 -19.80 -22.43 28.44
CA SER A 437 -18.64 -22.06 29.27
C SER A 437 -17.32 -22.73 28.86
N SER A 438 -17.38 -23.83 28.10
CA SER A 438 -16.19 -24.53 27.59
C SER A 438 -15.53 -23.84 26.39
N GLU A 439 -16.18 -22.86 25.77
CA GLU A 439 -15.66 -22.15 24.61
C GLU A 439 -14.56 -21.16 25.04
N THR A 440 -13.57 -20.95 24.18
CA THR A 440 -12.38 -20.16 24.55
C THR A 440 -12.68 -18.66 24.51
N GLN A 441 -11.98 -17.89 25.34
CA GLN A 441 -12.15 -16.44 25.39
C GLN A 441 -11.79 -15.75 24.06
N THR A 442 -10.94 -16.39 23.25
CA THR A 442 -10.56 -15.96 21.90
C THR A 442 -11.78 -15.81 20.97
N SER A 443 -12.84 -16.60 21.18
CA SER A 443 -14.08 -16.50 20.38
C SER A 443 -14.83 -15.18 20.57
N TRP A 444 -14.70 -14.50 21.72
CA TRP A 444 -15.26 -13.14 21.92
C TRP A 444 -14.54 -12.11 21.04
N TRP A 445 -13.20 -12.13 21.04
CA TRP A 445 -12.40 -11.27 20.18
C TRP A 445 -12.75 -11.51 18.71
N ALA A 446 -12.86 -12.78 18.31
CA ALA A 446 -13.20 -13.13 16.94
C ALA A 446 -14.60 -12.63 16.54
N LEU A 447 -15.60 -12.78 17.40
CA LEU A 447 -16.95 -12.27 17.16
C LEU A 447 -16.94 -10.75 16.92
N GLY A 448 -16.25 -10.00 17.78
CA GLY A 448 -16.18 -8.55 17.62
C GLY A 448 -15.38 -8.11 16.39
N ARG A 449 -14.33 -8.87 16.01
CA ARG A 449 -13.52 -8.60 14.81
C ARG A 449 -14.32 -8.82 13.52
N VAL A 450 -15.03 -9.94 13.42
CA VAL A 450 -15.90 -10.27 12.26
C VAL A 450 -17.00 -9.24 12.08
N ALA A 451 -17.57 -8.75 13.19
CA ALA A 451 -18.64 -7.76 13.21
C ALA A 451 -18.14 -6.32 13.40
N SER A 452 -16.84 -6.05 13.21
CA SER A 452 -16.25 -4.71 13.33
C SER A 452 -16.92 -3.73 12.35
N ARG A 453 -17.18 -2.50 12.82
CA ARG A 453 -17.72 -1.42 11.98
C ARG A 453 -16.68 -0.82 11.03
N GLU A 454 -15.42 -0.95 11.42
CA GLU A 454 -14.27 -0.44 10.68
C GLU A 454 -13.32 -1.63 10.44
N PRO A 455 -13.35 -2.22 9.23
CA PRO A 455 -12.37 -3.21 8.83
C PRO A 455 -10.97 -2.59 8.82
N PHE A 456 -9.96 -3.42 9.02
CA PHE A 456 -8.56 -3.04 9.01
C PHE A 456 -7.98 -3.00 7.59
N HIS A 457 -8.39 -3.93 6.72
CA HIS A 457 -7.85 -4.06 5.36
C HIS A 457 -8.92 -4.18 4.27
N ALA A 458 -10.12 -4.66 4.60
CA ALA A 458 -11.20 -4.82 3.63
C ALA A 458 -11.99 -3.53 3.37
N GLY A 459 -12.74 -3.50 2.27
CA GLY A 459 -13.65 -2.41 1.94
C GLY A 459 -14.89 -2.35 2.84
N VAL A 460 -15.54 -1.19 2.85
CA VAL A 460 -16.75 -0.92 3.65
C VAL A 460 -17.94 -1.80 3.24
N ASP A 461 -17.93 -2.33 2.03
CA ASP A 461 -18.89 -3.27 1.47
C ASP A 461 -18.90 -4.63 2.18
N THR A 462 -17.83 -4.97 2.90
CA THR A 462 -17.71 -6.22 3.68
C THR A 462 -18.24 -6.10 5.12
N VAL A 463 -18.70 -4.92 5.53
CA VAL A 463 -19.18 -4.66 6.90
C VAL A 463 -20.57 -5.28 7.08
N ILE A 464 -20.76 -6.01 8.18
CA ILE A 464 -22.06 -6.62 8.49
C ILE A 464 -23.08 -5.51 8.85
N PRO A 465 -24.26 -5.45 8.23
CA PRO A 465 -25.29 -4.46 8.56
C PRO A 465 -25.72 -4.47 10.04
N PRO A 466 -26.01 -3.30 10.64
CA PRO A 466 -26.42 -3.20 12.05
C PRO A 466 -27.65 -4.03 12.44
N GLU A 467 -28.54 -4.34 11.49
CA GLU A 467 -29.76 -5.11 11.75
C GLU A 467 -29.43 -6.59 12.04
N LYS A 468 -28.36 -7.12 11.43
CA LYS A 468 -27.95 -8.53 11.58
C LYS A 468 -27.22 -8.80 12.90
N ILE A 469 -26.72 -7.77 13.59
CA ILE A 469 -25.90 -7.94 14.82
C ILE A 469 -26.71 -8.01 16.12
N GLU A 470 -27.99 -7.61 16.13
CA GLU A 470 -28.78 -7.43 17.37
C GLU A 470 -28.77 -8.68 18.27
N LYS A 471 -28.86 -9.88 17.69
CA LYS A 471 -28.86 -11.15 18.43
C LYS A 471 -27.54 -11.40 19.16
N TRP A 472 -26.41 -11.18 18.48
CA TRP A 472 -25.08 -11.35 19.08
C TRP A 472 -24.77 -10.25 20.07
N PHE A 473 -25.31 -9.05 19.82
CA PHE A 473 -25.14 -7.92 20.71
C PHE A 473 -25.77 -8.16 22.09
N LYS A 474 -26.97 -8.76 22.12
CA LYS A 474 -27.61 -9.19 23.39
C LYS A 474 -26.74 -10.19 24.15
N LEU A 475 -26.14 -11.16 23.45
CA LEU A 475 -25.22 -12.13 24.07
C LEU A 475 -24.02 -11.44 24.73
N VAL A 476 -23.41 -10.47 24.05
CA VAL A 476 -22.27 -9.70 24.59
C VAL A 476 -22.68 -8.81 25.77
N LEU A 477 -23.86 -8.18 25.70
CA LEU A 477 -24.41 -7.35 26.78
C LEU A 477 -24.81 -8.15 28.03
N ASN A 478 -25.07 -9.44 27.92
CA ASN A 478 -25.39 -10.27 29.09
C ASN A 478 -24.15 -10.71 29.90
N GLN A 479 -22.94 -10.51 29.36
CA GLN A 479 -21.70 -10.88 30.06
C GLN A 479 -21.34 -9.88 31.18
N ASP A 480 -20.75 -10.38 32.26
CA ASP A 480 -20.10 -9.52 33.27
C ASP A 480 -18.75 -9.03 32.74
N TRP A 481 -18.70 -7.78 32.29
CA TRP A 481 -17.52 -7.16 31.68
C TRP A 481 -16.37 -6.92 32.66
N LYS A 482 -16.61 -6.97 33.98
CA LYS A 482 -15.53 -6.94 34.97
C LYS A 482 -14.74 -8.26 34.98
N LYS A 483 -15.42 -9.37 34.69
CA LYS A 483 -14.80 -10.71 34.63
C LYS A 483 -14.38 -11.10 33.22
N ASN A 484 -15.08 -10.59 32.20
CA ASN A 484 -14.84 -10.90 30.81
C ASN A 484 -14.53 -9.64 29.99
N SER A 485 -13.26 -9.24 30.04
CA SER A 485 -12.74 -8.08 29.29
C SER A 485 -12.82 -8.30 27.77
N ASN A 486 -12.71 -9.55 27.28
CA ASN A 486 -12.79 -9.83 25.85
C ASN A 486 -14.20 -9.61 25.28
N ALA A 487 -15.25 -9.94 26.06
CA ALA A 487 -16.62 -9.59 25.68
C ALA A 487 -16.84 -8.08 25.66
N ALA A 488 -16.29 -7.35 26.63
CA ALA A 488 -16.33 -5.89 26.65
C ALA A 488 -15.66 -5.29 25.40
N PHE A 489 -14.47 -5.80 25.05
CA PHE A 489 -13.75 -5.38 23.86
C PHE A 489 -14.49 -5.73 22.55
N ALA A 490 -15.15 -6.88 22.49
CA ALA A 490 -16.00 -7.25 21.37
C ALA A 490 -17.14 -6.24 21.15
N ALA A 491 -17.78 -5.76 22.23
CA ALA A 491 -18.80 -4.71 22.14
C ALA A 491 -18.24 -3.40 21.56
N VAL A 492 -17.01 -3.03 21.93
CA VAL A 492 -16.33 -1.83 21.40
C VAL A 492 -16.15 -1.93 19.89
N MET A 493 -15.63 -3.06 19.38
CA MET A 493 -15.44 -3.25 17.93
C MET A 493 -16.76 -3.22 17.15
N ILE A 494 -17.82 -3.81 17.71
CA ILE A 494 -19.14 -3.88 17.08
C ILE A 494 -19.86 -2.52 17.08
N ALA A 495 -19.58 -1.65 18.06
CA ALA A 495 -20.28 -0.38 18.23
C ALA A 495 -19.42 0.86 17.95
N ARG A 496 -18.17 0.67 17.50
CA ARG A 496 -17.24 1.75 17.15
C ARG A 496 -17.92 2.75 16.21
N LYS A 497 -17.82 4.04 16.52
CA LYS A 497 -18.41 5.10 15.72
C LYS A 497 -17.54 5.39 14.50
N THR A 498 -18.15 5.27 13.33
CA THR A 498 -17.48 5.48 12.04
C THR A 498 -17.77 6.86 11.44
N GLY A 499 -18.85 7.51 11.89
CA GLY A 499 -19.38 8.75 11.29
C GLY A 499 -20.33 8.50 10.11
N ASP A 500 -20.52 7.24 9.73
CA ASP A 500 -21.46 6.81 8.69
C ASP A 500 -22.73 6.23 9.32
N ARG A 501 -23.87 6.88 9.05
CA ARG A 501 -25.18 6.49 9.61
C ARG A 501 -25.64 5.10 9.19
N THR A 502 -25.16 4.59 8.06
CA THR A 502 -25.58 3.26 7.53
C THR A 502 -24.84 2.11 8.21
N ARG A 503 -23.64 2.36 8.75
CA ARG A 503 -22.80 1.37 9.43
C ARG A 503 -22.88 1.47 10.95
N ASP A 504 -23.09 2.67 11.46
CA ASP A 504 -23.18 2.95 12.88
C ASP A 504 -24.40 2.26 13.51
N VAL A 505 -24.20 1.71 14.71
CA VAL A 505 -25.30 1.18 15.51
C VAL A 505 -26.15 2.31 16.13
N LYS A 506 -27.41 2.02 16.44
CA LYS A 506 -28.36 3.00 17.00
C LYS A 506 -27.80 3.71 18.24
N GLY A 507 -28.07 5.01 18.36
CA GLY A 507 -27.55 5.87 19.44
C GLY A 507 -27.83 5.33 20.84
N ALA A 508 -29.07 4.88 21.11
CA ALA A 508 -29.46 4.29 22.39
C ALA A 508 -28.56 3.09 22.78
N LEU A 509 -28.21 2.24 21.81
CA LEU A 509 -27.36 1.08 22.06
C LEU A 509 -25.93 1.51 22.43
N ARG A 510 -25.39 2.53 21.75
CA ARG A 510 -24.07 3.09 22.08
C ARG A 510 -24.03 3.64 23.50
N SER A 511 -25.07 4.38 23.91
CA SER A 511 -25.18 4.91 25.27
C SER A 511 -25.15 3.80 26.32
N THR A 512 -25.90 2.71 26.13
CA THR A 512 -25.88 1.54 27.02
C THR A 512 -24.48 0.91 27.14
N ILE A 513 -23.73 0.83 26.04
CA ILE A 513 -22.36 0.30 26.05
C ILE A 513 -21.43 1.20 26.84
N ILE A 514 -21.48 2.51 26.60
CA ILE A 514 -20.64 3.50 27.28
C ILE A 514 -20.88 3.44 28.80
N GLU A 515 -22.14 3.41 29.22
CA GLU A 515 -22.51 3.27 30.64
C GLU A 515 -21.95 1.98 31.25
N LYS A 516 -22.11 0.86 30.55
CA LYS A 516 -21.63 -0.43 31.04
C LYS A 516 -20.09 -0.53 31.04
N LEU A 517 -19.40 0.06 30.06
CA LEU A 517 -17.93 0.18 30.04
C LEU A 517 -17.44 1.00 31.24
N ARG A 518 -18.13 2.10 31.56
CA ARG A 518 -17.83 2.94 32.73
C ARG A 518 -18.03 2.18 34.04
N ALA A 519 -19.15 1.44 34.17
CA ALA A 519 -19.43 0.61 35.33
C ALA A 519 -18.41 -0.54 35.52
N ALA A 520 -17.86 -1.06 34.41
CA ALA A 520 -16.81 -2.07 34.40
C ALA A 520 -15.40 -1.50 34.63
N LYS A 521 -15.23 -0.17 34.68
CA LYS A 521 -13.92 0.52 34.75
C LYS A 521 -13.00 0.14 33.57
N ALA A 522 -13.57 -0.02 32.37
CA ALA A 522 -12.82 -0.30 31.16
C ALA A 522 -11.95 0.90 30.71
N PRO A 523 -10.90 0.68 29.90
CA PRO A 523 -10.04 1.76 29.41
C PRO A 523 -10.81 2.94 28.80
N ALA A 524 -10.36 4.17 29.06
CA ALA A 524 -11.01 5.39 28.55
C ALA A 524 -11.06 5.44 27.01
N LEU A 525 -10.03 4.89 26.35
CA LEU A 525 -9.98 4.76 24.90
C LEU A 525 -11.19 3.99 24.33
N TRP A 526 -11.63 2.92 25.00
CA TRP A 526 -12.76 2.10 24.55
C TRP A 526 -14.08 2.87 24.57
N GLN A 527 -14.27 3.73 25.57
CA GLN A 527 -15.44 4.61 25.65
C GLN A 527 -15.40 5.63 24.51
N THR A 528 -14.23 6.23 24.30
CA THR A 528 -13.98 7.22 23.24
C THR A 528 -14.28 6.66 21.85
N MET A 529 -13.83 5.42 21.55
CA MET A 529 -14.07 4.74 20.27
C MET A 529 -15.56 4.51 19.95
N VAL A 530 -16.41 4.34 20.97
CA VAL A 530 -17.86 4.15 20.80
C VAL A 530 -18.59 5.49 20.72
N GLU A 531 -18.09 6.51 21.43
CA GLU A 531 -18.73 7.82 21.54
C GLU A 531 -18.46 8.73 20.33
N GLN A 532 -17.21 8.77 19.85
CA GLN A 532 -16.75 9.65 18.78
C GLN A 532 -15.94 8.90 17.71
N LYS A 533 -15.91 9.45 16.49
CA LYS A 533 -15.06 8.92 15.43
C LYS A 533 -13.61 9.19 15.81
N LEU A 534 -12.80 8.15 15.91
CA LEU A 534 -11.40 8.23 16.29
C LEU A 534 -10.54 7.53 15.23
N ALA A 535 -9.53 8.24 14.73
CA ALA A 535 -8.44 7.62 13.97
C ALA A 535 -7.44 7.05 14.99
N LEU A 536 -7.15 5.76 14.89
CA LEU A 536 -6.24 5.09 15.81
C LEU A 536 -4.80 5.27 15.37
N ASP A 537 -3.90 5.49 16.32
CA ASP A 537 -2.47 5.36 16.06
C ASP A 537 -2.00 3.89 16.01
N ASP A 538 -0.70 3.65 15.82
CA ASP A 538 -0.15 2.30 15.67
C ASP A 538 -0.20 1.48 16.98
N GLN A 539 -0.07 2.13 18.13
CA GLN A 539 -0.16 1.47 19.44
C GLN A 539 -1.60 1.09 19.75
N GLU A 540 -2.54 1.97 19.45
CA GLU A 540 -3.98 1.73 19.57
C GLU A 540 -4.44 0.66 18.56
N SER A 541 -3.92 0.69 17.33
CA SER A 541 -4.16 -0.35 16.32
C SER A 541 -3.65 -1.71 16.79
N LYS A 542 -2.47 -1.79 17.41
CA LYS A 542 -1.96 -3.03 18.02
C LYS A 542 -2.90 -3.56 19.10
N LEU A 543 -3.40 -2.66 19.96
CA LEU A 543 -4.36 -3.02 21.02
C LEU A 543 -5.69 -3.51 20.43
N VAL A 544 -6.10 -2.98 19.27
CA VAL A 544 -7.40 -3.31 18.67
C VAL A 544 -7.34 -4.56 17.78
N PHE A 545 -6.30 -4.71 16.98
CA PHE A 545 -6.17 -5.77 15.98
C PHE A 545 -5.29 -6.94 16.45
N GLY A 546 -4.64 -6.82 17.61
CA GLY A 546 -3.79 -7.85 18.20
C GLY A 546 -2.42 -7.99 17.53
N GLU A 547 -2.13 -7.17 16.51
CA GLU A 547 -0.85 -7.09 15.83
C GLU A 547 -0.55 -5.63 15.47
N ALA A 548 0.69 -5.20 15.71
CA ALA A 548 1.15 -3.88 15.32
C ALA A 548 1.51 -3.89 13.83
N LEU A 549 1.19 -2.81 13.13
CA LEU A 549 1.81 -2.53 11.85
C LEU A 549 3.34 -2.41 12.01
N PRO A 550 4.14 -2.76 10.99
CA PRO A 550 5.56 -2.44 11.01
C PRO A 550 5.77 -0.94 11.14
N VAL A 551 6.90 -0.53 11.74
CA VAL A 551 7.21 0.89 11.88
C VAL A 551 7.31 1.52 10.48
N GLY A 552 6.72 2.70 10.30
CA GLY A 552 6.65 3.38 9.01
C GLY A 552 5.43 3.02 8.15
N LEU A 553 4.59 2.05 8.56
CA LEU A 553 3.33 1.77 7.89
C LEU A 553 2.15 2.28 8.73
N LYS A 554 1.43 3.29 8.22
CA LYS A 554 0.25 3.85 8.88
C LYS A 554 -1.03 3.41 8.21
N LEU A 555 -2.06 3.13 9.01
CA LEU A 555 -3.40 2.89 8.48
C LEU A 555 -4.00 4.22 8.01
N LEU A 556 -4.36 4.29 6.74
CA LEU A 556 -4.99 5.48 6.18
C LEU A 556 -6.50 5.30 6.28
N SER A 557 -7.15 6.20 7.01
CA SER A 557 -8.60 6.21 7.12
C SER A 557 -9.21 6.44 5.74
N ARG A 558 -10.13 5.57 5.33
CA ARG A 558 -10.99 5.84 4.16
C ARG A 558 -12.06 6.88 4.48
#